data_AF-A0A961VGI0-F1
#
_entry.id   AF-A0A961VGI0-F1
#
_cell.length_a   1.000
_cell.length_b   1.000
_cell.length_c   1.000
_cell.angle_alpha   90.00
_cell.angle_beta   90.00
_cell.angle_gamma   90.00
#
_symmetry.space_group_name_H-M   'P 1'
#
loop_
_entity.id
_entity.type
_entity.pdbx_description
1 polymer ?
#
loop_
_entity_poly.entity_id
_entity_poly.type
_entity_poly.pdbx_seq_one_letter_code
_entity_poly.pdbx_strand_id
1 'polypeptide(L)'
;VDLPCSGTASLMLGLAVVVGLNALFRPSLRRATLIIAATFVMSIIGNALRIAALAVGLALADRTGIDVMAHPLHDLIGLVSIMISLAPVLWLVRTRPTPEAVRPELAAGGRVFARPRALPILSAGLVGLALVIVGLPRQALDVSRTLDHAPLPVSLGGAIKRAEPLTSLEQAYFEQYGGTAQKAIYGPMALTLVQTTSPLRHLHAPDDCLRGLGYNVSFLGTWFSPVPTALYRAEDGEGRAWRVAVTFNASTGFATSNVAEAIWHWLKNPGSEWRSVQRITPWTLDDATRTAFEMAAVAALDLTPSH
;
A
#
# COMPACT_ATOMS: atom_id res chain seq x y z
N VAL A 1 6.20 -8.02 -4.10
CA VAL A 1 5.94 -6.64 -4.57
C VAL A 1 4.43 -6.51 -4.75
N ASP A 2 3.68 -6.66 -3.66
CA ASP A 2 2.21 -6.70 -3.72
C ASP A 2 1.58 -5.41 -3.17
N LEU A 3 0.35 -5.16 -3.63
CA LEU A 3 -0.62 -4.11 -3.24
C LEU A 3 -0.50 -2.72 -3.89
N PRO A 4 -1.62 -1.94 -3.93
CA PRO A 4 -1.73 -0.66 -4.65
C PRO A 4 -0.75 0.42 -4.19
N CYS A 5 0.00 0.18 -3.10
CA CYS A 5 1.08 1.01 -2.59
C CYS A 5 2.45 0.71 -3.24
N SER A 6 2.51 -0.22 -4.19
CA SER A 6 3.76 -0.59 -4.82
C SER A 6 4.44 0.56 -5.61
N GLY A 7 3.67 1.56 -6.03
CA GLY A 7 4.21 2.79 -6.64
C GLY A 7 5.06 3.60 -5.66
N THR A 8 4.62 3.78 -4.42
CA THR A 8 5.40 4.49 -3.39
C THR A 8 6.63 3.68 -2.96
N ALA A 9 6.49 2.35 -2.82
CA ALA A 9 7.64 1.50 -2.51
C ALA A 9 8.70 1.54 -3.62
N SER A 10 8.27 1.49 -4.90
CA SER A 10 9.16 1.58 -6.06
C SER A 10 9.85 2.94 -6.16
N LEU A 11 9.13 4.04 -5.88
CA LEU A 11 9.70 5.38 -5.83
C LEU A 11 10.74 5.50 -4.70
N MET A 12 10.41 5.02 -3.49
CA MET A 12 11.34 5.06 -2.35
C MET A 12 12.61 4.26 -2.63
N LEU A 13 12.46 3.06 -3.21
CA LEU A 13 13.61 2.24 -3.63
C LEU A 13 14.45 2.97 -4.69
N GLY A 14 13.83 3.56 -5.70
CA GLY A 14 14.54 4.30 -6.75
C GLY A 14 15.29 5.52 -6.20
N LEU A 15 14.67 6.29 -5.31
CA LEU A 15 15.32 7.40 -4.63
C LEU A 15 16.48 6.94 -3.75
N ALA A 16 16.33 5.84 -3.00
CA ALA A 16 17.40 5.28 -2.18
C ALA A 16 18.61 4.88 -3.02
N VAL A 17 18.38 4.20 -4.15
CA VAL A 17 19.44 3.83 -5.12
C VAL A 17 20.16 5.08 -5.61
N VAL A 18 19.43 6.11 -6.02
CA VAL A 18 20.01 7.34 -6.57
C VAL A 18 20.77 8.14 -5.54
N VAL A 19 20.29 8.21 -4.30
CA VAL A 19 21.04 8.81 -3.19
C VAL A 19 22.36 8.07 -2.97
N GLY A 20 22.35 6.74 -2.98
CA GLY A 20 23.57 5.91 -2.90
C GLY A 20 24.52 6.17 -4.07
N LEU A 21 24.01 6.23 -5.30
CA LEU A 21 24.81 6.53 -6.50
C LEU A 21 25.40 7.94 -6.46
N ASN A 22 24.64 8.94 -6.00
CA ASN A 22 25.13 10.31 -5.85
C ASN A 22 26.23 10.38 -4.78
N ALA A 23 26.13 9.61 -3.69
CA ALA A 23 27.18 9.52 -2.67
C ALA A 23 28.47 8.87 -3.21
N LEU A 24 28.33 7.81 -4.02
CA LEU A 24 29.45 7.07 -4.61
C LEU A 24 30.15 7.83 -5.74
N PHE A 25 29.39 8.40 -6.67
CA PHE A 25 29.93 9.02 -7.88
C PHE A 25 30.13 10.53 -7.77
N ARG A 26 29.58 11.17 -6.73
CA ARG A 26 29.72 12.61 -6.43
C ARG A 26 29.53 13.51 -7.65
N PRO A 27 28.40 13.40 -8.38
CA PRO A 27 28.14 14.27 -9.53
C PRO A 27 28.02 15.74 -9.09
N SER A 28 28.17 16.66 -10.04
CA SER A 28 27.88 18.08 -9.79
C SER A 28 26.43 18.28 -9.35
N LEU A 29 26.14 19.35 -8.59
CA LEU A 29 24.80 19.62 -8.06
C LEU A 29 23.72 19.58 -9.15
N ARG A 30 23.97 20.23 -10.30
CA ARG A 30 23.04 20.24 -11.43
C ARG A 30 22.71 18.83 -11.92
N ARG A 31 23.73 17.97 -12.02
CA ARG A 31 23.57 16.59 -12.47
C ARG A 31 22.90 15.72 -11.40
N ALA A 32 23.25 15.91 -10.13
CA ALA A 32 22.57 15.23 -9.02
C ALA A 32 21.07 15.54 -9.00
N THR A 33 20.69 16.82 -9.13
CA THR A 33 19.29 17.26 -9.20
C THR A 33 18.59 16.69 -10.43
N LEU A 34 19.26 16.70 -11.59
CA LEU A 34 18.71 16.10 -12.81
C LEU A 34 18.44 14.61 -12.65
N ILE A 35 19.38 13.85 -12.04
CA ILE A 35 19.22 12.42 -11.80
C ILE A 35 18.05 12.17 -10.84
N ILE A 36 17.91 12.95 -9.77
CA ILE A 36 16.77 12.84 -8.84
C ILE A 36 15.44 13.12 -9.54
N ALA A 37 15.36 14.21 -10.32
CA ALA A 37 14.17 14.56 -11.08
C ALA A 37 13.82 13.48 -12.13
N ALA A 38 14.83 12.99 -12.86
CA ALA A 38 14.66 11.89 -13.82
C ALA A 38 14.17 10.62 -13.12
N THR A 39 14.68 10.31 -11.93
CA THR A 39 14.22 9.15 -11.13
C THR A 39 12.76 9.28 -10.77
N PHE A 40 12.34 10.45 -10.27
CA PHE A 40 10.95 10.69 -9.91
C PHE A 40 10.01 10.50 -11.12
N VAL A 41 10.34 11.12 -12.25
CA VAL A 41 9.56 10.99 -13.50
C VAL A 41 9.54 9.54 -13.99
N MET A 42 10.68 8.87 -14.01
CA MET A 42 10.77 7.48 -14.47
C MET A 42 10.04 6.52 -13.54
N SER A 43 10.03 6.75 -12.23
CA SER A 43 9.23 5.95 -11.29
C SER A 43 7.74 6.08 -11.55
N ILE A 44 7.25 7.29 -11.89
CA ILE A 44 5.84 7.49 -12.29
C ILE A 44 5.54 6.71 -13.58
N ILE A 45 6.39 6.85 -14.60
CA ILE A 45 6.23 6.15 -15.88
C ILE A 45 6.27 4.63 -15.67
N GLY A 46 7.24 4.12 -14.90
CA GLY A 46 7.37 2.70 -14.61
C GLY A 46 6.15 2.14 -13.87
N ASN A 47 5.60 2.89 -12.92
CA ASN A 47 4.38 2.52 -12.24
C ASN A 47 3.16 2.52 -13.19
N ALA A 48 3.05 3.51 -14.08
CA ALA A 48 2.00 3.56 -15.08
C ALA A 48 2.09 2.36 -16.06
N LEU A 49 3.30 2.01 -16.52
CA LEU A 49 3.54 0.84 -17.36
C LEU A 49 3.18 -0.46 -16.66
N ARG A 50 3.55 -0.59 -15.38
CA ARG A 50 3.16 -1.74 -14.56
C ARG A 50 1.63 -1.88 -14.48
N ILE A 51 0.93 -0.80 -14.15
CA ILE A 51 -0.54 -0.80 -14.04
C ILE A 51 -1.16 -1.16 -15.38
N ALA A 52 -0.68 -0.59 -16.48
CA ALA A 52 -1.16 -0.92 -17.82
C ALA A 52 -0.93 -2.40 -18.16
N ALA A 53 0.25 -2.96 -17.85
CA ALA A 53 0.55 -4.37 -18.10
C ALA A 53 -0.36 -5.31 -17.29
N LEU A 54 -0.58 -5.01 -16.01
CA LEU A 54 -1.51 -5.78 -15.16
C LEU A 54 -2.95 -5.66 -15.66
N ALA A 55 -3.39 -4.46 -16.06
CA ALA A 55 -4.74 -4.23 -16.57
C ALA A 55 -4.99 -4.98 -17.91
N VAL A 56 -4.01 -4.95 -18.83
CA VAL A 56 -4.08 -5.71 -20.08
C VAL A 56 -4.07 -7.21 -19.81
N GLY A 57 -3.24 -7.68 -18.89
CA GLY A 57 -3.20 -9.08 -18.48
C GLY A 57 -4.53 -9.56 -17.90
N LEU A 58 -5.16 -8.77 -17.04
CA LEU A 58 -6.50 -9.03 -16.51
C LEU A 58 -7.56 -9.07 -17.63
N ALA A 59 -7.54 -8.10 -18.55
CA ALA A 59 -8.50 -8.04 -19.65
C ALA A 59 -8.36 -9.20 -20.67
N LEU A 60 -7.17 -9.80 -20.77
CA LEU A 60 -6.87 -10.92 -21.66
C LEU A 60 -6.78 -12.27 -20.94
N ALA A 61 -7.07 -12.32 -19.63
CA ALA A 61 -6.93 -13.53 -18.83
C ALA A 61 -7.75 -14.69 -19.40
N ASP A 62 -9.01 -14.45 -19.78
CA ASP A 62 -9.90 -15.46 -20.35
C ASP A 62 -9.41 -16.02 -21.70
N ARG A 63 -8.63 -15.23 -22.45
CA ARG A 63 -8.13 -15.64 -23.77
C ARG A 63 -6.78 -16.35 -23.70
N THR A 64 -5.95 -15.96 -22.74
CA THR A 64 -4.59 -16.48 -22.59
C THR A 64 -4.50 -17.62 -21.58
N GLY A 65 -5.48 -17.72 -20.67
CA GLY A 65 -5.44 -18.62 -19.51
C GLY A 65 -4.38 -18.22 -18.47
N ILE A 66 -3.77 -17.03 -18.61
CA ILE A 66 -2.68 -16.57 -17.75
C ILE A 66 -3.25 -15.65 -16.68
N ASP A 67 -3.10 -16.04 -15.41
CA ASP A 67 -3.41 -15.20 -14.26
C ASP A 67 -2.22 -14.30 -13.92
N VAL A 68 -2.27 -13.03 -14.33
CA VAL A 68 -1.24 -12.03 -14.01
C VAL A 68 -1.26 -11.56 -12.57
N MET A 69 -2.31 -11.89 -11.81
CA MET A 69 -2.42 -11.61 -10.37
C MET A 69 -1.85 -12.74 -9.53
N ALA A 70 -1.62 -13.91 -10.12
CA ALA A 70 -0.94 -15.01 -9.46
C ALA A 70 0.58 -14.78 -9.34
N HIS A 71 1.14 -15.31 -8.26
CA HIS A 71 2.58 -15.45 -8.11
C HIS A 71 3.10 -16.58 -9.02
N PRO A 72 4.30 -16.45 -9.62
CA PRO A 72 5.28 -15.35 -9.46
C PRO A 72 5.10 -14.21 -10.49
N LEU A 73 4.12 -14.31 -11.39
CA LEU A 73 4.02 -13.42 -12.55
C LEU A 73 3.74 -11.97 -12.14
N HIS A 74 2.87 -11.75 -11.16
CA HIS A 74 2.60 -10.42 -10.61
C HIS A 74 3.89 -9.72 -10.15
N ASP A 75 4.70 -10.45 -9.38
CA ASP A 75 5.97 -9.96 -8.84
C ASP A 75 6.99 -9.70 -9.94
N LEU A 76 7.06 -10.57 -10.95
CA LEU A 76 7.96 -10.40 -12.09
C LEU A 76 7.62 -9.13 -12.89
N ILE A 77 6.33 -8.88 -13.15
CA ILE A 77 5.87 -7.64 -13.81
C ILE A 77 6.30 -6.42 -12.99
N GLY A 78 6.16 -6.48 -11.67
CA GLY A 78 6.63 -5.45 -10.76
C GLY A 78 8.14 -5.21 -10.86
N LEU A 79 8.95 -6.26 -10.77
CA LEU A 79 10.42 -6.19 -10.85
C LEU A 79 10.90 -5.66 -12.21
N VAL A 80 10.33 -6.17 -13.31
CA VAL A 80 10.66 -5.72 -14.67
C VAL A 80 10.34 -4.24 -14.85
N SER A 81 9.18 -3.78 -14.36
CA SER A 81 8.79 -2.37 -14.42
C SER A 81 9.76 -1.47 -13.65
N ILE A 82 10.22 -1.91 -12.47
CA ILE A 82 11.25 -1.21 -11.70
C ILE A 82 12.57 -1.15 -12.48
N MET A 83 13.03 -2.28 -13.05
CA MET A 83 14.27 -2.31 -13.84
C MET A 83 14.21 -1.36 -15.04
N ILE A 84 13.10 -1.36 -15.78
CA ILE A 84 12.89 -0.46 -16.92
C ILE A 84 12.90 1.00 -16.46
N SER A 85 12.25 1.31 -15.33
CA SER A 85 12.23 2.68 -14.79
C SER A 85 13.61 3.17 -14.35
N LEU A 86 14.45 2.29 -13.78
CA LEU A 86 15.78 2.66 -13.30
C LEU A 86 16.84 2.64 -14.38
N ALA A 87 16.67 1.90 -15.48
CA ALA A 87 17.69 1.78 -16.52
C ALA A 87 18.16 3.13 -17.11
N PRO A 88 17.28 4.09 -17.47
CA PRO A 88 17.72 5.40 -17.96
C PRO A 88 18.47 6.21 -16.89
N VAL A 89 18.06 6.09 -15.63
CA VAL A 89 18.69 6.76 -14.48
C VAL A 89 20.10 6.21 -14.27
N LEU A 90 20.27 4.89 -14.30
CA LEU A 90 21.57 4.23 -14.20
C LEU A 90 22.48 4.60 -15.36
N TRP A 91 21.93 4.73 -16.57
CA TRP A 91 22.67 5.22 -17.73
C TRP A 91 23.14 6.67 -17.55
N LEU A 92 22.26 7.56 -17.08
CA LEU A 92 22.59 8.96 -16.77
C LEU A 92 23.63 9.11 -15.66
N VAL A 93 23.72 8.18 -14.72
CA VAL A 93 24.79 8.13 -13.70
C VAL A 93 26.10 7.67 -14.34
N ARG A 94 26.05 6.70 -15.25
CA ARG A 94 27.24 6.09 -15.89
C ARG A 94 27.93 6.98 -16.92
N THR A 95 27.19 7.85 -17.61
CA THR A 95 27.73 8.80 -18.60
C THR A 95 28.56 9.89 -17.93
N ARG A 96 29.77 9.56 -17.48
CA ARG A 96 30.75 10.56 -17.04
C ARG A 96 30.91 11.59 -18.15
N PRO A 97 30.82 12.91 -17.89
CA PRO A 97 31.63 13.80 -18.68
C PRO A 97 33.06 13.27 -18.49
N THR A 98 33.73 13.00 -19.61
CA THR A 98 35.18 12.83 -19.63
C THR A 98 35.77 13.85 -18.66
N PRO A 99 36.72 13.47 -17.78
CA PRO A 99 37.46 14.47 -17.04
C PRO A 99 37.91 15.45 -18.10
N GLU A 100 37.36 16.66 -18.05
CA GLU A 100 37.74 17.72 -18.97
C GLU A 100 39.24 17.78 -18.80
N ALA A 101 39.99 17.33 -19.81
CA ALA A 101 41.42 17.17 -19.74
C ALA A 101 41.91 18.53 -19.26
N VAL A 102 42.40 18.58 -18.02
CA VAL A 102 42.87 19.82 -17.39
C VAL A 102 43.85 20.38 -18.39
N ARG A 103 43.45 21.43 -19.13
CA ARG A 103 44.31 22.06 -20.12
C ARG A 103 45.58 22.46 -19.35
N PRO A 104 46.77 21.92 -19.67
CA PRO A 104 47.96 22.15 -18.87
C PRO A 104 48.41 23.62 -18.84
N GLU A 105 47.82 24.49 -19.67
CA GLU A 105 48.22 25.89 -19.83
C GLU A 105 47.92 26.81 -18.64
N LEU A 106 47.25 26.34 -17.58
CA LEU A 106 47.07 27.11 -16.34
C LEU A 106 47.91 26.61 -15.15
N ALA A 107 48.79 25.61 -15.37
CA ALA A 107 49.62 25.03 -14.30
C ALA A 107 50.73 25.96 -13.77
N ALA A 108 50.96 27.13 -14.40
CA ALA A 108 51.96 28.10 -13.95
C ALA A 108 51.45 29.16 -12.96
N GLY A 109 50.14 29.18 -12.62
CA GLY A 109 49.59 30.20 -11.71
C GLY A 109 48.36 29.77 -10.92
N GLY A 110 47.98 28.49 -10.97
CA GLY A 110 46.76 27.98 -10.36
C GLY A 110 46.82 28.00 -8.84
N ARG A 111 46.19 29.00 -8.23
CA ARG A 111 45.77 28.94 -6.82
C ARG A 111 45.15 27.58 -6.58
N VAL A 112 45.78 26.75 -5.75
CA VAL A 112 45.18 25.55 -5.21
C VAL A 112 43.89 26.02 -4.55
N PHE A 113 42.74 25.77 -5.18
CA PHE A 113 41.44 26.03 -4.56
C PHE A 113 41.40 25.15 -3.32
N ALA A 114 41.80 25.73 -2.18
CA ALA A 114 41.68 25.09 -0.89
C ALA A 114 40.22 24.64 -0.77
N ARG A 115 40.01 23.34 -0.52
CA ARG A 115 38.67 22.83 -0.23
C ARG A 115 38.05 23.77 0.80
N PRO A 116 36.89 24.39 0.51
CA PRO A 116 36.28 25.30 1.44
C PRO A 116 36.13 24.55 2.77
N ARG A 117 36.73 25.06 3.85
CA ARG A 117 36.62 24.46 5.19
C ARG A 117 35.15 24.30 5.63
N ALA A 118 34.24 25.02 4.97
CA ALA A 118 32.79 24.92 5.16
C ALA A 118 32.16 23.62 4.64
N LEU A 119 32.74 22.89 3.68
CA LEU A 119 32.16 21.64 3.14
C LEU A 119 32.04 20.52 4.19
N PRO A 120 33.10 20.17 4.95
CA PRO A 120 32.96 19.16 6.01
C PRO A 120 32.01 19.60 7.12
N ILE A 121 31.95 20.90 7.43
CA ILE A 121 31.01 21.46 8.41
C ILE A 121 29.57 21.32 7.91
N LEU A 122 29.31 21.63 6.64
CA LEU A 122 27.99 21.47 6.02
C LEU A 122 27.58 20.00 5.96
N SER A 123 28.49 19.10 5.57
CA SER A 123 28.23 17.65 5.56
C SER A 123 27.94 17.12 6.96
N ALA A 124 28.73 17.52 7.97
CA ALA A 124 28.47 17.17 9.36
C ALA A 124 27.14 17.74 9.85
N GLY A 125 26.78 18.95 9.43
CA GLY A 125 25.48 19.56 9.71
C GLY A 125 24.31 18.80 9.08
N LEU A 126 24.43 18.35 7.83
CA LEU A 126 23.42 17.53 7.16
C LEU A 126 23.28 16.14 7.78
N VAL A 127 24.39 15.51 8.17
CA VAL A 127 24.35 14.23 8.91
C VAL A 127 23.73 14.44 10.29
N GLY A 128 24.11 15.50 11.00
CA GLY A 128 23.50 15.88 12.27
C GLY A 128 22.00 16.12 12.15
N LEU A 129 21.58 16.85 11.11
CA LEU A 129 20.16 17.06 10.81
C LEU A 129 19.44 15.75 10.50
N ALA A 130 20.05 14.84 9.73
CA ALA A 130 19.49 13.52 9.46
C ALA A 130 19.35 12.70 10.76
N LEU A 131 20.36 12.70 11.62
CA LEU A 131 20.31 12.05 12.94
C LEU A 131 19.23 12.66 13.84
N VAL A 132 19.07 13.98 13.82
CA VAL A 132 18.00 14.67 14.54
C VAL A 132 16.63 14.27 13.95
N ILE A 133 16.43 14.32 12.64
CA ILE A 133 15.15 13.93 12.00
C ILE A 133 14.80 12.47 12.31
N VAL A 134 15.78 11.57 12.25
CA VAL A 134 15.59 10.13 12.51
C VAL A 134 15.37 9.87 14.01
N GLY A 135 16.03 10.63 14.88
CA GLY A 135 15.99 10.50 16.34
C GLY A 135 14.88 11.31 17.02
N LEU A 136 14.25 12.26 16.32
CA LEU A 136 13.08 12.97 16.81
C LEU A 136 11.95 11.96 17.09
N PRO A 137 11.21 12.12 18.19
CA PRO A 137 10.05 11.27 18.47
C PRO A 137 9.12 11.34 17.26
N ARG A 138 8.88 10.20 16.62
CA ARG A 138 7.89 10.09 15.55
C ARG A 138 6.50 10.10 16.18
N GLN A 139 6.11 11.23 16.73
CA GLN A 139 4.72 11.52 17.01
C GLN A 139 4.10 11.78 15.65
N ALA A 140 3.50 10.74 15.08
CA ALA A 140 2.65 10.99 13.94
C ALA A 140 1.58 11.98 14.36
N LEU A 141 1.24 12.89 13.44
CA LEU A 141 0.08 13.76 13.61
C LEU A 141 -1.13 12.83 13.67
N ASP A 142 -1.51 12.48 14.89
CA ASP A 142 -2.60 11.58 15.15
C ASP A 142 -3.89 12.38 15.05
N VAL A 143 -4.43 12.40 13.83
CA VAL A 143 -5.78 12.88 13.54
C VAL A 143 -6.83 11.82 13.86
N SER A 144 -6.42 10.70 14.48
CA SER A 144 -7.39 9.76 14.99
C SER A 144 -8.14 10.34 16.18
N ARG A 145 -9.43 10.06 16.23
CA ARG A 145 -10.26 10.25 17.41
C ARG A 145 -10.81 8.90 17.79
N THR A 146 -10.97 8.68 19.09
CA THR A 146 -11.62 7.47 19.60
C THR A 146 -13.04 7.41 19.04
N LEU A 147 -13.41 6.24 18.51
CA LEU A 147 -14.75 5.98 17.99
C LEU A 147 -15.50 5.06 18.94
N ASP A 148 -16.80 5.30 19.08
CA ASP A 148 -17.68 4.34 19.71
C ASP A 148 -17.79 3.08 18.84
N HIS A 149 -17.90 1.92 19.49
CA HIS A 149 -18.08 0.65 18.81
C HIS A 149 -19.45 0.61 18.13
N ALA A 150 -19.50 0.56 16.80
CA ALA A 150 -20.75 0.23 16.11
C ALA A 150 -21.06 -1.25 16.37
N PRO A 151 -22.22 -1.58 16.96
CA PRO A 151 -22.51 -2.95 17.34
C PRO A 151 -22.63 -3.83 16.11
N LEU A 152 -21.97 -5.00 16.13
CA LEU A 152 -22.22 -6.03 15.13
C LEU A 152 -23.66 -6.58 15.25
N PRO A 153 -24.34 -6.89 14.12
CA PRO A 153 -25.70 -7.41 14.12
C PRO A 153 -25.89 -8.63 15.03
N VAL A 154 -27.05 -8.75 15.68
CA VAL A 154 -27.32 -9.90 16.57
C VAL A 154 -27.48 -11.20 15.78
N SER A 155 -27.95 -11.11 14.54
CA SER A 155 -28.06 -12.22 13.60
C SER A 155 -27.80 -11.77 12.18
N LEU A 156 -27.24 -12.66 11.35
CA LEU A 156 -27.05 -12.47 9.92
C LEU A 156 -27.45 -13.75 9.19
N GLY A 157 -28.30 -13.63 8.17
CA GLY A 157 -28.74 -14.78 7.37
C GLY A 157 -29.36 -15.92 8.21
N GLY A 158 -30.06 -15.60 9.30
CA GLY A 158 -30.66 -16.58 10.21
C GLY A 158 -29.69 -17.19 11.24
N ALA A 159 -28.38 -16.95 11.14
CA ALA A 159 -27.41 -17.39 12.15
C ALA A 159 -27.25 -16.32 13.25
N ILE A 160 -27.17 -16.77 14.51
CA ILE A 160 -26.99 -15.89 15.67
C ILE A 160 -25.50 -15.59 15.87
N LYS A 161 -25.20 -14.33 16.22
CA LYS A 161 -23.86 -13.85 16.53
C LYS A 161 -23.24 -14.64 17.69
N ARG A 162 -22.06 -15.20 17.45
CA ARG A 162 -21.11 -15.61 18.49
C ARG A 162 -19.93 -14.65 18.47
N ALA A 163 -19.67 -14.01 19.61
CA ALA A 163 -18.54 -13.11 19.74
C ALA A 163 -17.23 -13.89 19.57
N GLU A 164 -16.33 -13.35 18.75
CA GLU A 164 -14.96 -13.83 18.62
C GLU A 164 -14.06 -12.73 19.22
N PRO A 165 -13.46 -12.95 20.40
CA PRO A 165 -12.66 -11.91 21.03
C PRO A 165 -11.43 -11.59 20.19
N LEU A 166 -11.06 -10.31 20.16
CA LEU A 166 -9.75 -9.92 19.65
C LEU A 166 -8.67 -10.44 20.61
N THR A 167 -7.50 -10.78 20.07
CA THR A 167 -6.33 -10.98 20.91
C THR A 167 -5.93 -9.66 21.57
N SER A 168 -5.19 -9.73 22.68
CA SER A 168 -4.69 -8.52 23.35
C SER A 168 -3.81 -7.65 22.43
N LEU A 169 -3.05 -8.29 21.53
CA LEU A 169 -2.23 -7.60 20.55
C LEU A 169 -3.08 -6.86 19.50
N GLU A 170 -4.12 -7.52 18.99
CA GLU A 170 -5.04 -6.91 18.02
C GLU A 170 -5.79 -5.74 18.65
N GLN A 171 -6.30 -5.93 19.86
CA GLN A 171 -7.00 -4.87 20.59
C GLN A 171 -6.08 -3.67 20.83
N ALA A 172 -4.87 -3.90 21.35
CA ALA A 172 -3.89 -2.84 21.59
C ALA A 172 -3.52 -2.10 20.29
N TYR A 173 -3.37 -2.82 19.18
CA TYR A 173 -3.04 -2.21 17.89
C TYR A 173 -4.10 -1.20 17.42
N PHE A 174 -5.39 -1.56 17.48
CA PHE A 174 -6.46 -0.65 17.04
C PHE A 174 -6.70 0.48 18.04
N GLU A 175 -6.68 0.19 19.34
CA GLU A 175 -6.90 1.20 20.39
C GLU A 175 -5.77 2.24 20.44
N GLN A 176 -4.52 1.84 20.17
CA GLN A 176 -3.36 2.74 20.20
C GLN A 176 -3.52 3.96 19.28
N TYR A 177 -4.27 3.82 18.18
CA TYR A 177 -4.48 4.90 17.21
C TYR A 177 -5.96 5.25 17.06
N GLY A 178 -6.75 5.12 18.13
CA GLY A 178 -8.14 5.57 18.20
C GLY A 178 -9.13 4.80 17.32
N GLY A 179 -8.72 3.67 16.74
CA GLY A 179 -9.57 2.80 15.95
C GLY A 179 -10.23 1.74 16.81
N THR A 180 -11.19 1.03 16.21
CA THR A 180 -11.81 -0.13 16.83
C THR A 180 -11.89 -1.27 15.83
N ALA A 181 -11.85 -2.50 16.33
CA ALA A 181 -12.13 -3.69 15.54
C ALA A 181 -13.06 -4.63 16.31
N GLN A 182 -13.87 -5.39 15.58
CA GLN A 182 -14.76 -6.39 16.12
C GLN A 182 -14.79 -7.60 15.19
N LYS A 183 -14.84 -8.80 15.78
CA LYS A 183 -15.00 -10.06 15.06
C LYS A 183 -16.22 -10.79 15.60
N ALA A 184 -16.97 -11.41 14.70
CA ALA A 184 -18.09 -12.27 15.07
C ALA A 184 -18.21 -13.43 14.10
N ILE A 185 -18.67 -14.56 14.63
CA ILE A 185 -18.98 -15.77 13.89
C ILE A 185 -20.50 -15.92 13.82
N TYR A 186 -21.00 -16.25 12.63
CA TYR A 186 -22.41 -16.50 12.31
C TYR A 186 -22.51 -17.86 11.63
N GLY A 187 -22.71 -18.92 12.42
CA GLY A 187 -22.62 -20.30 11.91
C GLY A 187 -21.22 -20.58 11.35
N PRO A 188 -21.08 -21.02 10.08
CA PRO A 188 -19.78 -21.24 9.45
C PRO A 188 -19.12 -19.95 8.91
N MET A 189 -19.81 -18.81 8.97
CA MET A 189 -19.39 -17.54 8.37
C MET A 189 -18.81 -16.62 9.45
N ALA A 190 -17.99 -15.67 9.06
CA ALA A 190 -17.45 -14.66 9.97
C ALA A 190 -17.56 -13.25 9.38
N LEU A 191 -17.63 -12.28 10.27
CA LEU A 191 -17.65 -10.86 9.96
C LEU A 191 -16.59 -10.15 10.80
N THR A 192 -15.73 -9.40 10.12
CA THR A 192 -14.77 -8.49 10.75
C THR A 192 -15.13 -7.06 10.38
N LEU A 193 -15.28 -6.21 11.38
CA LEU A 193 -15.52 -4.78 11.23
C LEU A 193 -14.36 -4.02 11.85
N VAL A 194 -13.70 -3.17 11.06
CA VAL A 194 -12.73 -2.18 11.55
C VAL A 194 -13.33 -0.80 11.37
N GLN A 195 -13.24 0.07 12.35
CA GLN A 195 -13.66 1.48 12.27
C GLN A 195 -12.50 2.39 12.65
N THR A 196 -12.34 3.50 11.92
CA THR A 196 -11.20 4.40 12.11
C THR A 196 -11.47 5.80 11.57
N THR A 197 -10.86 6.82 12.15
CA THR A 197 -10.71 8.14 11.50
C THR A 197 -9.30 8.39 10.96
N SER A 198 -8.43 7.38 11.07
CA SER A 198 -7.09 7.35 10.49
C SER A 198 -6.91 6.13 9.57
N PRO A 199 -7.50 6.16 8.35
CA PRO A 199 -7.40 5.08 7.37
C PRO A 199 -5.98 4.62 7.05
N LEU A 200 -5.02 5.56 6.98
CA LEU A 200 -3.60 5.27 6.73
C LEU A 200 -2.98 4.30 7.74
N ARG A 201 -3.58 4.13 8.92
CA ARG A 201 -3.08 3.23 9.97
C ARG A 201 -3.83 1.91 9.98
N HIS A 202 -5.16 1.96 9.93
CA HIS A 202 -5.99 0.79 10.21
C HIS A 202 -6.54 0.09 8.97
N LEU A 203 -6.66 0.80 7.84
CA LEU A 203 -7.20 0.22 6.63
C LEU A 203 -6.06 -0.28 5.75
N HIS A 204 -6.18 -1.55 5.38
CA HIS A 204 -5.31 -2.24 4.45
C HIS A 204 -6.14 -3.31 3.74
N ALA A 205 -5.59 -3.87 2.67
CA ALA A 205 -6.26 -4.97 1.98
C ALA A 205 -6.12 -6.27 2.81
N PRO A 206 -7.11 -7.18 2.76
CA PRO A 206 -7.10 -8.39 3.58
C PRO A 206 -5.84 -9.25 3.45
N ASP A 207 -5.19 -9.23 2.29
CA ASP A 207 -3.98 -10.00 2.02
C ASP A 207 -2.77 -9.58 2.87
N ASP A 208 -2.68 -8.33 3.32
CA ASP A 208 -1.61 -7.90 4.24
C ASP A 208 -1.70 -8.66 5.58
N CYS A 209 -2.89 -8.67 6.19
CA CYS A 209 -3.12 -9.32 7.47
C CYS A 209 -3.11 -10.84 7.34
N LEU A 210 -3.82 -11.39 6.35
CA LEU A 210 -3.96 -12.83 6.18
C LEU A 210 -2.63 -13.50 5.82
N ARG A 211 -1.78 -12.89 4.99
CA ARG A 211 -0.42 -13.42 4.75
C ARG A 211 0.45 -13.36 6.01
N GLY A 212 0.31 -12.31 6.82
CA GLY A 212 0.96 -12.21 8.13
C GLY A 212 0.55 -13.33 9.09
N LEU A 213 -0.67 -13.85 8.95
CA LEU A 213 -1.19 -15.00 9.70
C LEU A 213 -0.81 -16.36 9.07
N GLY A 214 -0.05 -16.38 7.97
CA GLY A 214 0.42 -17.59 7.31
C GLY A 214 -0.52 -18.16 6.24
N TYR A 215 -1.55 -17.41 5.82
CA TYR A 215 -2.42 -17.82 4.72
C TYR A 215 -1.75 -17.55 3.37
N ASN A 216 -1.99 -18.44 2.40
CA ASN A 216 -1.80 -18.13 1.00
C ASN A 216 -3.02 -17.36 0.49
N VAL A 217 -2.81 -16.15 -0.03
CA VAL A 217 -3.90 -15.25 -0.42
C VAL A 217 -3.78 -14.85 -1.88
N SER A 218 -4.84 -15.08 -2.64
CA SER A 218 -4.99 -14.62 -4.02
C SER A 218 -6.16 -13.65 -4.17
N PHE A 219 -5.95 -12.60 -4.95
CA PHE A 219 -7.00 -11.65 -5.31
C PHE A 219 -7.83 -12.21 -6.47
N LEU A 220 -9.16 -12.23 -6.32
CA LEU A 220 -10.09 -12.79 -7.29
C LEU A 220 -10.72 -11.72 -8.20
N GLY A 221 -10.65 -10.45 -7.81
CA GLY A 221 -11.24 -9.35 -8.58
C GLY A 221 -12.05 -8.36 -7.73
N THR A 222 -12.72 -7.44 -8.42
CA THR A 222 -13.60 -6.43 -7.84
C THR A 222 -14.98 -6.49 -8.45
N TRP A 223 -16.00 -6.41 -7.60
CA TRP A 223 -17.41 -6.38 -7.95
C TRP A 223 -18.02 -5.07 -7.49
N PHE A 224 -18.91 -4.48 -8.29
CA PHE A 224 -19.51 -3.17 -7.98
C PHE A 224 -20.97 -3.24 -7.55
N SER A 225 -21.60 -4.40 -7.71
CA SER A 225 -23.01 -4.64 -7.34
C SER A 225 -23.11 -5.81 -6.35
N PRO A 226 -23.93 -5.71 -5.28
CA PRO A 226 -24.75 -4.54 -4.92
C PRO A 226 -23.94 -3.40 -4.28
N VAL A 227 -22.71 -3.67 -3.85
CA VAL A 227 -21.78 -2.68 -3.28
C VAL A 227 -20.36 -2.93 -3.78
N PRO A 228 -19.53 -1.88 -3.95
CA PRO A 228 -18.12 -2.05 -4.28
C PRO A 228 -17.40 -2.98 -3.31
N THR A 229 -16.90 -4.09 -3.83
CA THR A 229 -16.31 -5.19 -3.04
C THR A 229 -15.08 -5.76 -3.74
N ALA A 230 -13.97 -5.89 -3.02
CA ALA A 230 -12.82 -6.69 -3.47
C ALA A 230 -12.94 -8.10 -2.90
N LEU A 231 -12.67 -9.12 -3.73
CA LEU A 231 -12.72 -10.52 -3.35
C LEU A 231 -11.34 -11.14 -3.32
N TYR A 232 -11.11 -11.96 -2.30
CA TYR A 232 -9.89 -12.72 -2.10
C TYR A 232 -10.22 -14.17 -1.78
N ARG A 233 -9.33 -15.07 -2.17
CA ARG A 233 -9.27 -16.44 -1.67
C ARG A 233 -8.11 -16.53 -0.69
N ALA A 234 -8.39 -17.01 0.51
CA ALA A 234 -7.38 -17.29 1.52
C ALA A 234 -7.36 -18.80 1.79
N GLU A 235 -6.18 -19.41 1.75
CA GLU A 235 -5.98 -20.84 1.99
C GLU A 235 -4.97 -21.02 3.14
N ASP A 236 -5.28 -21.85 4.12
CA ASP A 236 -4.36 -22.16 5.21
C ASP A 236 -3.38 -23.28 4.85
N GLY A 237 -2.46 -23.59 5.77
CA GLY A 237 -1.49 -24.68 5.58
C GLY A 237 -2.10 -26.10 5.54
N GLU A 238 -3.37 -26.25 5.90
CA GLU A 238 -4.12 -27.52 5.84
C GLU A 238 -4.95 -27.65 4.54
N GLY A 239 -4.89 -26.65 3.66
CA GLY A 239 -5.65 -26.61 2.40
C GLY A 239 -7.12 -26.21 2.57
N ARG A 240 -7.54 -25.77 3.77
CA ARG A 240 -8.86 -25.16 3.95
C ARG A 240 -8.84 -23.79 3.30
N ALA A 241 -9.91 -23.47 2.59
CA ALA A 241 -10.02 -22.21 1.87
C ALA A 241 -11.25 -21.41 2.30
N TRP A 242 -11.10 -20.09 2.27
CA TRP A 242 -12.13 -19.10 2.54
C TRP A 242 -12.19 -18.10 1.41
N ARG A 243 -13.40 -17.61 1.14
CA ARG A 243 -13.65 -16.42 0.36
C ARG A 243 -13.78 -15.24 1.32
N VAL A 244 -12.99 -14.19 1.08
CA VAL A 244 -12.98 -12.96 1.86
C VAL A 244 -13.44 -11.81 0.97
N ALA A 245 -14.59 -11.24 1.29
CA ALA A 245 -15.16 -10.09 0.61
C ALA A 245 -14.99 -8.83 1.45
N VAL A 246 -14.33 -7.79 0.93
CA VAL A 246 -14.10 -6.55 1.65
C VAL A 246 -14.72 -5.34 0.95
N THR A 247 -15.41 -4.51 1.73
CA THR A 247 -15.91 -3.18 1.34
C THR A 247 -15.33 -2.16 2.31
N PHE A 248 -14.90 -1.02 1.79
CA PHE A 248 -14.56 0.15 2.58
C PHE A 248 -15.66 1.19 2.42
N ASN A 249 -16.20 1.72 3.51
CA ASN A 249 -17.20 2.78 3.44
C ASN A 249 -16.92 3.91 4.43
N ALA A 250 -17.19 5.13 4.00
CA ALA A 250 -17.08 6.34 4.80
C ALA A 250 -18.41 6.68 5.46
N SER A 251 -18.37 7.42 6.57
CA SER A 251 -19.56 8.01 7.20
C SER A 251 -20.32 8.97 6.29
N THR A 252 -19.72 9.42 5.19
CA THR A 252 -20.36 10.26 4.17
C THR A 252 -21.17 9.46 3.15
N GLY A 253 -21.31 8.14 3.33
CA GLY A 253 -22.03 7.24 2.41
C GLY A 253 -21.22 6.80 1.19
N PHE A 254 -19.97 7.25 1.06
CA PHE A 254 -19.09 6.78 -0.01
C PHE A 254 -18.61 5.36 0.28
N ALA A 255 -18.63 4.47 -0.72
CA ALA A 255 -18.10 3.12 -0.61
C ALA A 255 -17.17 2.78 -1.77
N THR A 256 -16.13 1.99 -1.50
CA THR A 256 -15.16 1.52 -2.48
C THR A 256 -14.65 0.13 -2.13
N SER A 257 -14.22 -0.61 -3.15
CA SER A 257 -13.49 -1.86 -3.01
C SER A 257 -11.98 -1.65 -2.81
N ASN A 258 -11.48 -0.43 -2.94
CA ASN A 258 -10.05 -0.13 -2.98
C ASN A 258 -9.61 0.76 -1.80
N VAL A 259 -8.69 0.25 -0.98
CA VAL A 259 -8.15 0.98 0.17
C VAL A 259 -7.44 2.29 -0.22
N ALA A 260 -6.78 2.34 -1.38
CA ALA A 260 -6.11 3.56 -1.84
C ALA A 260 -7.13 4.66 -2.19
N GLU A 261 -8.27 4.28 -2.74
CA GLU A 261 -9.38 5.21 -2.99
C GLU A 261 -10.00 5.68 -1.67
N ALA A 262 -10.15 4.79 -0.69
CA ALA A 262 -10.59 5.15 0.65
C ALA A 262 -9.66 6.20 1.29
N ILE A 263 -8.34 5.96 1.23
CA ILE A 263 -7.32 6.90 1.73
C ILE A 263 -7.38 8.23 0.96
N TRP A 264 -7.52 8.21 -0.37
CA TRP A 264 -7.64 9.42 -1.18
C TRP A 264 -8.87 10.26 -0.80
N HIS A 265 -10.02 9.62 -0.60
CA HIS A 265 -11.22 10.31 -0.17
C HIS A 265 -11.11 10.86 1.26
N TRP A 266 -10.45 10.14 2.16
CA TRP A 266 -10.14 10.64 3.49
C TRP A 266 -9.18 11.85 3.46
N LEU A 267 -8.15 11.84 2.60
CA LEU A 267 -7.25 13.00 2.46
C LEU A 267 -7.99 14.26 1.99
N LYS A 268 -9.04 14.12 1.18
CA LYS A 268 -9.91 15.22 0.76
C LYS A 268 -10.83 15.72 1.87
N ASN A 269 -11.27 14.82 2.76
CA ASN A 269 -12.14 15.11 3.90
C ASN A 269 -11.55 14.56 5.21
N PRO A 270 -10.49 15.18 5.75
CA PRO A 270 -9.85 14.73 6.98
C PRO A 270 -10.85 14.69 8.14
N GLY A 271 -10.77 13.65 8.97
CA GLY A 271 -11.68 13.43 10.11
C GLY A 271 -12.95 12.66 9.78
N SER A 272 -13.21 12.37 8.49
CA SER A 272 -14.23 11.38 8.10
C SER A 272 -13.97 10.03 8.75
N GLU A 273 -15.04 9.38 9.22
CA GLU A 273 -14.95 8.02 9.73
C GLU A 273 -15.00 7.04 8.58
N TRP A 274 -14.21 5.98 8.68
CA TRP A 274 -14.17 4.91 7.70
C TRP A 274 -14.33 3.58 8.37
N ARG A 275 -14.94 2.65 7.64
CA ARG A 275 -15.09 1.26 8.05
C ARG A 275 -14.49 0.35 6.99
N SER A 276 -13.87 -0.74 7.44
CA SER A 276 -13.61 -1.91 6.60
C SER A 276 -14.49 -3.03 7.10
N VAL A 277 -15.28 -3.59 6.18
CA VAL A 277 -16.20 -4.68 6.46
C VAL A 277 -15.74 -5.89 5.66
N GLN A 278 -15.21 -6.90 6.36
CA GLN A 278 -14.80 -8.17 5.76
C GLN A 278 -15.84 -9.23 6.07
N ARG A 279 -16.43 -9.79 5.02
CA ARG A 279 -17.40 -10.89 5.05
C ARG A 279 -16.67 -12.16 4.61
N ILE A 280 -16.55 -13.11 5.52
CA ILE A 280 -15.69 -14.29 5.36
C ILE A 280 -16.58 -15.53 5.33
N THR A 281 -16.48 -16.32 4.27
CA THR A 281 -17.24 -17.56 4.11
C THR A 281 -16.33 -18.72 3.72
N PRO A 282 -16.55 -19.95 4.19
CA PRO A 282 -15.82 -21.11 3.69
C PRO A 282 -15.99 -21.25 2.17
N TRP A 283 -14.93 -21.70 1.50
CA TRP A 283 -14.95 -21.87 0.04
C TRP A 283 -16.01 -22.88 -0.43
N THR A 284 -16.26 -23.89 0.40
CA THR A 284 -17.24 -24.96 0.16
C THR A 284 -18.68 -24.59 0.54
N LEU A 285 -18.91 -23.38 1.09
CA LEU A 285 -20.25 -22.92 1.42
C LEU A 285 -21.09 -22.79 0.15
N ASP A 286 -22.34 -23.24 0.18
CA ASP A 286 -23.23 -23.13 -0.98
C ASP A 286 -23.52 -21.67 -1.35
N ASP A 287 -23.73 -21.42 -2.65
CA ASP A 287 -23.87 -20.06 -3.17
C ASP A 287 -25.14 -19.35 -2.67
N ALA A 288 -26.21 -20.10 -2.37
CA ALA A 288 -27.45 -19.53 -1.87
C ALA A 288 -27.26 -18.98 -0.44
N THR A 289 -26.68 -19.77 0.45
CA THR A 289 -26.34 -19.34 1.82
C THR A 289 -25.33 -18.22 1.81
N ARG A 290 -24.30 -18.30 0.96
CA ARG A 290 -23.30 -17.24 0.80
C ARG A 290 -23.94 -15.92 0.36
N THR A 291 -24.79 -15.97 -0.66
CA THR A 291 -25.49 -14.77 -1.17
C THR A 291 -26.43 -14.20 -0.12
N ALA A 292 -27.17 -15.04 0.61
CA ALA A 292 -28.04 -14.60 1.69
C ALA A 292 -27.26 -13.91 2.82
N PHE A 293 -26.10 -14.45 3.20
CA PHE A 293 -25.21 -13.83 4.18
C PHE A 293 -24.64 -12.49 3.72
N GLU A 294 -24.14 -12.42 2.48
CA GLU A 294 -23.62 -11.18 1.89
C GLU A 294 -24.70 -10.09 1.85
N MET A 295 -25.90 -10.41 1.37
CA MET A 295 -27.02 -9.47 1.32
C MET A 295 -27.47 -9.03 2.72
N ALA A 296 -27.53 -9.96 3.68
CA ALA A 296 -27.87 -9.63 5.06
C ALA A 296 -26.82 -8.70 5.70
N ALA A 297 -25.54 -8.93 5.44
CA ALA A 297 -24.46 -8.07 5.95
C ALA A 297 -24.48 -6.68 5.30
N VAL A 298 -24.73 -6.60 3.98
CA VAL A 298 -24.88 -5.33 3.25
C VAL A 298 -26.03 -4.51 3.83
N ALA A 299 -27.19 -5.14 4.06
CA ALA A 299 -28.37 -4.47 4.61
C ALA A 299 -28.17 -4.07 6.08
N ALA A 300 -27.64 -4.96 6.92
CA ALA A 300 -27.52 -4.73 8.36
C ALA A 300 -26.45 -3.68 8.71
N LEU A 301 -25.48 -3.45 7.83
CA LEU A 301 -24.39 -2.48 8.04
C LEU A 301 -24.53 -1.23 7.17
N ASP A 302 -25.64 -1.11 6.43
CA ASP A 302 -25.95 0.01 5.54
C ASP A 302 -24.79 0.32 4.58
N LEU A 303 -24.35 -0.71 3.84
CA LEU A 303 -23.18 -0.60 2.94
C LEU A 303 -23.53 -0.03 1.57
N THR A 304 -24.82 0.13 1.27
CA THR A 304 -25.28 0.65 -0.01
C THR A 304 -24.93 2.14 -0.09
N PRO A 305 -24.25 2.59 -1.15
CA PRO A 305 -23.92 4.01 -1.29
C PRO A 305 -25.20 4.86 -1.28
N SER A 306 -25.24 5.90 -0.44
CA SER A 306 -26.27 6.93 -0.54
C SER A 306 -25.95 7.84 -1.73
N HIS A 307 -26.82 7.84 -2.74
CA HIS A 307 -26.71 8.71 -3.93
C HIS A 307 -26.94 10.18 -3.59
#